data_AF-A0A914BYW4-F1
#
_entry.id   AF-A0A914BYW4-F1
#
_cell.length_a   1.000
_cell.length_b   1.000
_cell.length_c   1.000
_cell.angle_alpha   90.00
_cell.angle_beta   90.00
_cell.angle_gamma   90.00
#
_symmetry.space_group_name_H-M   'P 1'
#
loop_
_entity.id
_entity.type
_entity.pdbx_description
1 polymer ?
#
loop_
_entity_poly.entity_id
_entity_poly.type
_entity_poly.pdbx_seq_one_letter_code
_entity_poly.pdbx_strand_id
1 'polypeptide(L)'
;MDDYEIRRNIWEGKIPVEFDFDTREFTSIRSPQSYFAMLPRISYFPLCLSKALKFLSLSVDEDIDVKDVWLEYNGQILKWHYPIGLLYDMHVADVTLPWVINVRSQNHPDELVHPSKDTMRHIFLQAIKEADQLKHRGQVISSMTKDEHNRLFDSVVNNKFDDFWSVNKRLMHDETNKISYIPIRFYEPGSPFKQVLISPSNEDDSPCTLENAIRKALPTIDLSSYTVISQGINVPLNTPVIWMARNLSYPDNFIHILLRKS
;
A
#
# COMPACT_ATOMS: atom_id res chain seq x y z
N MET A 1 19.03 -16.97 9.20
CA MET A 1 17.65 -17.15 9.68
C MET A 1 16.79 -16.39 8.70
N ASP A 2 15.97 -17.07 7.91
CA ASP A 2 15.12 -16.39 6.94
C ASP A 2 13.87 -15.89 7.65
N ASP A 3 13.61 -14.58 7.60
CA ASP A 3 12.45 -13.92 8.21
C ASP A 3 11.15 -14.18 7.42
N TYR A 4 11.00 -15.39 6.88
CA TYR A 4 9.87 -15.84 6.06
C TYR A 4 8.53 -15.59 6.75
N GLU A 5 8.43 -15.98 8.03
CA GLU A 5 7.21 -15.84 8.84
C GLU A 5 6.77 -14.38 8.96
N ILE A 6 7.71 -13.44 9.05
CA ILE A 6 7.40 -12.01 9.13
C ILE A 6 6.78 -11.54 7.82
N ARG A 7 7.42 -11.88 6.69
CA ARG A 7 6.90 -11.54 5.36
C ARG A 7 5.55 -12.18 5.09
N ARG A 8 5.34 -13.42 5.56
CA ARG A 8 4.07 -14.14 5.44
C ARG A 8 2.97 -13.46 6.24
N ASN A 9 3.23 -13.09 7.49
CA ASN A 9 2.27 -12.38 8.34
C ASN A 9 1.85 -11.03 7.76
N ILE A 10 2.80 -10.29 7.19
CA ILE A 10 2.51 -9.01 6.51
C ILE A 10 1.61 -9.22 5.29
N TRP A 11 1.93 -10.22 4.47
CA TRP A 11 1.14 -10.56 3.29
C TRP A 11 -0.29 -10.98 3.65
N GLU A 12 -0.44 -11.75 4.73
CA GLU A 12 -1.73 -12.27 5.18
C GLU A 12 -2.54 -11.28 6.02
N GLY A 13 -1.98 -10.12 6.38
CA GLY A 13 -2.67 -9.08 7.13
C GLY A 13 -3.94 -8.61 6.43
N LYS A 14 -5.06 -8.57 7.16
CA LYS A 14 -6.38 -8.15 6.63
C LYS A 14 -7.04 -7.06 7.46
N ILE A 15 -7.97 -6.36 6.82
CA ILE A 15 -8.85 -5.36 7.44
C ILE A 15 -10.30 -5.75 7.13
N PRO A 16 -11.20 -5.84 8.13
CA PRO A 16 -12.63 -6.01 7.88
C PRO A 16 -13.20 -4.69 7.34
N VAL A 17 -13.78 -4.74 6.15
CA VAL A 17 -14.35 -3.59 5.44
C VAL A 17 -15.82 -3.86 5.14
N GLU A 18 -16.62 -2.84 5.35
CA GLU A 18 -17.98 -2.73 4.84
C GLU A 18 -17.98 -1.74 3.68
N PHE A 19 -18.39 -2.18 2.49
CA PHE A 19 -18.69 -1.26 1.40
C PHE A 19 -20.16 -0.87 1.49
N ASP A 20 -20.38 0.39 1.85
CA ASP A 20 -21.70 1.02 1.85
C ASP A 20 -21.95 1.67 0.48
N PHE A 21 -23.13 1.45 -0.07
CA PHE A 21 -23.53 1.94 -1.39
C PHE A 21 -24.62 2.98 -1.19
N ASP A 22 -24.35 4.24 -1.57
CA ASP A 22 -25.35 5.30 -1.37
C ASP A 22 -26.56 5.05 -2.27
N THR A 23 -27.64 4.61 -1.65
CA THR A 23 -28.91 4.27 -2.31
C THR A 23 -29.51 5.41 -3.15
N ARG A 24 -29.07 6.67 -2.94
CA ARG A 24 -29.51 7.83 -3.73
C ARG A 24 -28.72 8.01 -5.03
N GLU A 25 -27.50 7.49 -5.09
CA GLU A 25 -26.65 7.58 -6.29
C GLU A 25 -26.95 6.47 -7.30
N PHE A 26 -27.61 5.40 -6.87
CA PHE A 26 -27.98 4.27 -7.72
C PHE A 26 -29.50 4.22 -7.92
N THR A 27 -29.95 4.14 -9.17
CA THR A 27 -31.38 4.04 -9.51
C THR A 27 -31.89 2.62 -9.23
N SER A 28 -32.13 2.32 -7.96
CA SER A 28 -32.58 1.01 -7.55
C SER A 28 -34.02 0.98 -7.05
N ILE A 29 -34.74 -0.11 -7.37
CA ILE A 29 -36.04 -0.45 -6.79
C ILE A 29 -35.88 -1.00 -5.35
N ARG A 30 -34.67 -1.43 -4.96
CA ARG A 30 -34.32 -2.00 -3.65
C ARG A 30 -33.07 -1.32 -3.08
N SER A 31 -33.06 -0.89 -1.82
CA SER A 31 -31.83 -0.39 -1.19
C SER A 31 -30.72 -1.45 -1.29
N PRO A 32 -29.60 -1.22 -2.02
CA PRO A 32 -28.50 -2.17 -2.04
C PRO A 32 -28.02 -2.44 -0.61
N GLN A 33 -27.81 -3.72 -0.29
CA GLN A 33 -27.25 -4.12 1.00
C GLN A 33 -25.74 -3.83 1.00
N SER A 34 -25.18 -3.46 2.14
CA SER A 34 -23.73 -3.32 2.28
C SER A 34 -23.00 -4.63 1.95
N TYR A 35 -21.80 -4.52 1.37
CA TYR A 35 -20.97 -5.68 1.08
C TYR A 35 -19.79 -5.78 2.06
N PHE A 36 -19.70 -6.88 2.80
CA PHE A 36 -18.64 -7.09 3.79
C PHE A 36 -17.53 -7.98 3.25
N ALA A 37 -16.27 -7.59 3.49
CA ALA A 37 -15.11 -8.38 3.09
C ALA A 37 -13.90 -8.18 4.01
N MET A 38 -13.06 -9.22 4.10
CA MET A 38 -11.73 -9.12 4.70
C MET A 38 -10.72 -8.76 3.60
N LEU A 39 -10.27 -7.51 3.56
CA LEU A 39 -9.38 -7.03 2.51
C LEU A 39 -7.90 -7.17 2.91
N PRO A 40 -7.01 -7.63 2.01
CA PRO A 40 -5.57 -7.68 2.30
C PRO A 40 -4.97 -6.28 2.44
N ARG A 41 -4.22 -6.04 3.51
CA ARG A 41 -3.53 -4.76 3.78
C ARG A 41 -2.60 -4.35 2.64
N ILE A 42 -1.91 -5.32 2.06
CA ILE A 42 -0.91 -5.11 1.02
C ILE A 42 -1.50 -4.86 -0.39
N SER A 43 -2.82 -5.02 -0.54
CA SER A 43 -3.50 -4.85 -1.82
C SER A 43 -4.00 -3.41 -2.01
N TYR A 44 -4.70 -3.18 -3.10
CA TYR A 44 -5.31 -1.90 -3.48
C TYR A 44 -6.80 -2.09 -3.69
N PHE A 45 -7.61 -1.08 -3.33
CA PHE A 45 -9.06 -1.16 -3.37
C PHE A 45 -9.64 -1.63 -4.73
N PRO A 46 -9.19 -1.11 -5.89
CA PRO A 46 -9.71 -1.52 -7.19
C PRO A 46 -9.58 -3.02 -7.48
N LEU A 47 -8.55 -3.68 -6.92
CA LEU A 47 -8.34 -5.12 -7.09
C LEU A 47 -9.33 -5.95 -6.28
N CYS A 48 -9.86 -5.39 -5.19
CA CYS A 48 -10.77 -6.05 -4.27
C CYS A 48 -12.25 -5.70 -4.51
N LEU A 49 -12.54 -4.58 -5.17
CA LEU A 49 -13.89 -4.07 -5.42
C LEU A 49 -14.72 -4.92 -6.39
N SER A 50 -14.08 -5.66 -7.29
CA SER A 50 -14.78 -6.39 -8.37
C SER A 50 -15.93 -7.31 -7.90
N LYS A 51 -15.81 -7.92 -6.71
CA LYS A 51 -16.90 -8.75 -6.15
C LYS A 51 -18.03 -7.91 -5.54
N ALA A 52 -17.67 -6.82 -4.86
CA ALA A 52 -18.63 -5.88 -4.28
C ALA A 52 -19.47 -5.19 -5.38
N LEU A 53 -18.81 -4.77 -6.46
CA LEU A 53 -19.48 -4.14 -7.60
C LEU A 53 -20.38 -5.12 -8.35
N LYS A 54 -19.96 -6.38 -8.57
CA LYS A 54 -20.86 -7.40 -9.14
C LYS A 54 -22.12 -7.62 -8.31
N PHE A 55 -22.01 -7.60 -6.98
CA PHE A 55 -23.17 -7.69 -6.08
C PHE A 55 -24.08 -6.48 -6.22
N LEU A 56 -23.51 -5.28 -6.31
CA LEU A 56 -24.24 -4.04 -6.56
C LEU A 56 -24.93 -4.07 -7.93
N SER A 57 -24.22 -4.40 -9.01
CA SER A 57 -24.75 -4.47 -10.38
C SER A 57 -25.99 -5.35 -10.48
N LEU A 58 -25.96 -6.52 -9.81
CA LEU A 58 -27.12 -7.43 -9.74
C LEU A 58 -28.30 -6.85 -8.95
N SER A 59 -28.03 -5.97 -7.98
CA SER A 59 -29.05 -5.37 -7.13
C SER A 59 -29.77 -4.20 -7.81
N VAL A 60 -29.08 -3.50 -8.71
CA VAL A 60 -29.57 -2.28 -9.37
C VAL A 60 -29.87 -2.47 -10.86
N ASP A 61 -29.59 -3.66 -11.43
CA ASP A 61 -29.77 -4.00 -12.84
C ASP A 61 -28.98 -3.06 -13.80
N GLU A 62 -27.78 -2.66 -13.38
CA GLU A 62 -26.86 -1.79 -14.11
C GLU A 62 -25.45 -2.38 -14.08
N ASP A 63 -24.70 -2.32 -15.18
CA ASP A 63 -23.33 -2.81 -15.24
C ASP A 63 -22.35 -1.75 -14.71
N ILE A 64 -22.02 -1.84 -13.42
CA ILE A 64 -21.09 -0.93 -12.74
C ILE A 64 -19.69 -1.54 -12.70
N ASP A 65 -18.71 -0.86 -13.32
CA ASP A 65 -17.31 -1.24 -13.30
C ASP A 65 -16.51 -0.37 -12.30
N VAL A 66 -15.31 -0.82 -11.95
CA VAL A 66 -14.42 -0.15 -10.99
C VAL A 66 -14.02 1.26 -11.43
N LYS A 67 -13.99 1.51 -12.74
CA LYS A 67 -13.67 2.82 -13.31
C LYS A 67 -14.79 3.85 -13.08
N ASP A 68 -16.00 3.38 -12.83
CA ASP A 68 -17.21 4.21 -12.70
C ASP A 68 -17.43 4.66 -11.25
N VAL A 69 -16.58 4.22 -10.32
CA VAL A 69 -16.72 4.50 -8.88
C VAL A 69 -15.46 5.06 -8.25
N TRP A 70 -15.63 5.78 -7.15
CA TRP A 70 -14.57 6.21 -6.26
C TRP A 70 -14.96 5.96 -4.80
N LEU A 71 -13.99 6.04 -3.89
CA LEU A 71 -14.17 5.66 -2.50
C LEU A 71 -14.00 6.84 -1.56
N GLU A 72 -14.90 6.94 -0.59
CA GLU A 72 -14.95 8.01 0.41
C GLU A 72 -14.99 7.44 1.82
N TYR A 73 -14.20 8.04 2.72
CA TYR A 73 -14.28 7.79 4.16
C TYR A 73 -14.30 9.12 4.92
N ASN A 74 -15.31 9.33 5.78
CA ASN A 74 -15.48 10.56 6.57
C ASN A 74 -15.33 11.86 5.74
N GLY A 75 -15.92 11.87 4.53
CA GLY A 75 -15.85 13.02 3.61
C GLY A 75 -14.49 13.24 2.94
N GLN A 76 -13.55 12.30 3.09
CA GLN A 76 -12.23 12.33 2.46
C GLN A 76 -12.13 11.29 1.35
N ILE A 77 -11.49 11.67 0.25
CA ILE A 77 -11.24 10.81 -0.89
C ILE A 77 -10.16 9.79 -0.52
N LEU A 78 -10.46 8.50 -0.71
CA LEU A 78 -9.47 7.44 -0.57
C LEU A 78 -8.69 7.26 -1.87
N LYS A 79 -7.41 7.64 -1.83
CA LYS A 79 -6.48 7.51 -2.95
C LYS A 79 -6.20 6.04 -3.25
N TRP A 80 -6.93 5.48 -4.22
CA TRP A 80 -6.90 4.05 -4.53
C TRP A 80 -5.52 3.48 -4.88
N HIS A 81 -4.58 4.33 -5.30
CA HIS A 81 -3.20 3.96 -5.62
C HIS A 81 -2.31 3.82 -4.38
N TYR A 82 -2.83 4.09 -3.17
CA TYR A 82 -2.18 3.74 -1.91
C TYR A 82 -2.65 2.36 -1.45
N PRO A 83 -1.77 1.56 -0.82
CA PRO A 83 -2.17 0.27 -0.26
C PRO A 83 -3.30 0.42 0.76
N ILE A 84 -4.22 -0.54 0.80
CA ILE A 84 -5.39 -0.54 1.70
C ILE A 84 -4.95 -0.40 3.16
N GLY A 85 -3.88 -1.10 3.55
CA GLY A 85 -3.33 -1.05 4.90
C GLY A 85 -2.84 0.33 5.28
N LEU A 86 -2.18 1.05 4.35
CA LEU A 86 -1.72 2.41 4.59
C LEU A 86 -2.89 3.38 4.76
N LEU A 87 -3.88 3.29 3.87
CA LEU A 87 -5.09 4.12 3.95
C LEU A 87 -5.82 3.88 5.28
N TYR A 88 -5.97 2.61 5.68
CA TYR A 88 -6.56 2.29 6.98
C TYR A 88 -5.76 2.88 8.14
N ASP A 89 -4.44 2.70 8.15
CA ASP A 89 -3.58 3.19 9.24
C ASP A 89 -3.66 4.72 9.37
N MET A 90 -3.81 5.45 8.25
CA MET A 90 -4.02 6.90 8.23
C MET A 90 -5.31 7.34 8.93
N HIS A 91 -6.34 6.49 8.92
CA HIS A 91 -7.68 6.81 9.43
C HIS A 91 -8.05 6.06 10.72
N VAL A 92 -7.26 5.07 11.16
CA VAL A 92 -7.63 4.10 12.21
C VAL A 92 -8.06 4.72 13.54
N ALA A 93 -7.61 5.94 13.86
CA ALA A 93 -8.02 6.63 15.09
C ALA A 93 -9.53 6.90 15.14
N ASP A 94 -10.16 7.08 13.98
CA ASP A 94 -11.59 7.39 13.84
C ASP A 94 -12.41 6.18 13.40
N VAL A 95 -11.79 5.00 13.24
CA VAL A 95 -12.46 3.81 12.69
C VAL A 95 -13.03 2.95 13.81
N THR A 96 -14.35 2.75 13.78
CA THR A 96 -14.99 1.62 14.44
C THR A 96 -15.08 0.48 13.43
N LEU A 97 -14.62 -0.71 13.79
CA LEU A 97 -14.68 -1.86 12.87
C LEU A 97 -16.12 -2.40 12.74
N PRO A 98 -16.53 -2.88 11.54
CA PRO A 98 -15.77 -2.92 10.29
C PRO A 98 -15.54 -1.52 9.69
N TRP A 99 -14.44 -1.33 8.96
CA TRP A 99 -14.14 -0.03 8.33
C TRP A 99 -15.16 0.24 7.22
N VAL A 100 -16.09 1.17 7.48
CA VAL A 100 -17.18 1.50 6.55
C VAL A 100 -16.67 2.45 5.48
N ILE A 101 -16.65 2.00 4.23
CA ILE A 101 -16.22 2.76 3.05
C ILE A 101 -17.44 3.05 2.19
N ASN A 102 -17.68 4.32 1.90
CA ASN A 102 -18.73 4.73 0.99
C ASN A 102 -18.24 4.57 -0.45
N VAL A 103 -18.99 3.83 -1.26
CA VAL A 103 -18.76 3.69 -2.70
C VAL A 103 -19.65 4.71 -3.42
N ARG A 104 -19.00 5.61 -4.16
CA ARG A 104 -19.62 6.74 -4.85
C ARG A 104 -19.54 6.54 -6.36
N SER A 105 -20.58 6.86 -7.09
CA SER A 105 -20.61 6.79 -8.57
C SER A 105 -20.70 8.17 -9.23
N GLN A 106 -21.17 9.18 -8.49
CA GLN A 106 -21.28 10.55 -8.99
C GLN A 106 -20.13 11.42 -8.50
N ASN A 107 -19.94 12.58 -9.15
CA ASN A 107 -18.95 13.59 -8.77
C ASN A 107 -17.53 13.03 -8.59
N HIS A 108 -17.07 12.23 -9.57
CA HIS A 108 -15.73 11.65 -9.52
C HIS A 108 -14.66 12.76 -9.35
N PRO A 109 -13.76 12.67 -8.37
CA PRO A 109 -12.75 13.70 -8.14
C PRO A 109 -11.79 13.85 -9.33
N ASP A 110 -11.57 15.09 -9.79
CA ASP A 110 -10.63 15.40 -10.89
C ASP A 110 -9.17 15.01 -10.57
N GLU A 111 -8.81 14.97 -9.28
CA GLU A 111 -7.48 14.58 -8.82
C GLU A 111 -7.23 13.06 -8.86
N LEU A 112 -8.26 12.25 -9.09
CA LEU A 112 -8.14 10.80 -9.20
C LEU A 112 -8.15 10.37 -10.67
N VAL A 113 -7.18 9.53 -11.02
CA VAL A 113 -7.21 8.80 -12.29
C VAL A 113 -8.23 7.66 -12.17
N HIS A 114 -9.00 7.40 -13.21
CA HIS A 114 -9.91 6.24 -13.23
C HIS A 114 -9.12 4.92 -13.14
N PRO A 115 -9.43 4.04 -12.18
CA PRO A 115 -8.73 2.78 -12.05
C PRO A 115 -9.10 1.81 -13.17
N SER A 116 -8.10 1.10 -13.68
CA SER A 116 -8.28 -0.06 -14.56
C SER A 116 -7.20 -1.09 -14.22
N LYS A 117 -7.39 -2.37 -14.58
CA LYS A 117 -6.36 -3.38 -14.34
C LYS A 117 -5.00 -2.98 -14.94
N ASP A 118 -5.02 -2.31 -16.09
CA ASP A 118 -3.80 -1.87 -16.78
C ASP A 118 -3.17 -0.65 -16.10
N THR A 119 -3.97 0.35 -15.69
CA THR A 119 -3.48 1.51 -14.93
C THR A 119 -2.88 1.06 -13.60
N MET A 120 -3.56 0.14 -12.89
CA MET A 120 -3.08 -0.47 -11.64
C MET A 120 -1.74 -1.17 -11.85
N ARG A 121 -1.63 -2.01 -12.89
CA ARG A 121 -0.38 -2.71 -13.22
C ARG A 121 0.73 -1.72 -13.52
N HIS A 122 0.44 -0.67 -14.27
CA HIS A 122 1.42 0.35 -14.63
C HIS A 122 1.96 1.04 -13.37
N ILE A 123 1.08 1.57 -12.51
CA ILE A 123 1.49 2.26 -11.27
C ILE A 123 2.29 1.33 -10.36
N PHE A 124 1.84 0.08 -10.19
CA PHE A 124 2.54 -0.92 -9.41
C PHE A 124 3.96 -1.19 -9.92
N LEU A 125 4.11 -1.42 -11.23
CA LEU A 125 5.43 -1.67 -11.84
C LEU A 125 6.31 -0.42 -11.83
N GLN A 126 5.74 0.78 -11.95
CA GLN A 126 6.49 2.03 -11.81
C GLN A 126 7.04 2.19 -10.39
N ALA A 127 6.24 1.89 -9.37
CA ALA A 127 6.71 1.91 -7.99
C ALA A 127 7.85 0.90 -7.76
N ILE A 128 7.74 -0.33 -8.27
CA ILE A 128 8.85 -1.30 -8.18
C ILE A 128 10.11 -0.81 -8.91
N LYS A 129 9.96 -0.21 -10.09
CA LYS A 129 11.09 0.37 -10.83
C LYS A 129 11.74 1.52 -10.08
N GLU A 130 10.95 2.40 -9.46
CA GLU A 130 11.44 3.48 -8.62
C GLU A 130 12.20 2.94 -7.40
N ALA A 131 11.64 1.95 -6.72
CA ALA A 131 12.30 1.27 -5.61
C ALA A 131 13.62 0.61 -6.04
N ASP A 132 13.65 -0.04 -7.20
CA ASP A 132 14.88 -0.65 -7.74
C ASP A 132 15.89 0.38 -8.23
N GLN A 133 15.44 1.55 -8.69
CA GLN A 133 16.32 2.67 -9.00
C GLN A 133 17.08 3.14 -7.76
N LEU A 134 16.41 3.20 -6.60
CA LEU A 134 17.03 3.53 -5.32
C LEU A 134 17.95 2.40 -4.82
N LYS A 135 17.52 1.15 -4.91
CA LYS A 135 18.27 0.01 -4.39
C LYS A 135 19.48 -0.35 -5.25
N HIS A 136 19.28 -0.50 -6.56
CA HIS A 136 20.24 -1.12 -7.48
C HIS A 136 20.39 -0.35 -8.79
N ARG A 137 20.03 0.95 -8.83
CA ARG A 137 20.09 1.78 -10.05
C ARG A 137 19.29 1.20 -11.23
N GLY A 138 18.21 0.46 -10.92
CA GLY A 138 17.31 -0.15 -11.89
C GLY A 138 17.85 -1.40 -12.58
N GLN A 139 19.03 -1.91 -12.17
CA GLN A 139 19.69 -3.02 -12.85
C GLN A 139 18.93 -4.34 -12.67
N VAL A 140 18.39 -4.61 -11.48
CA VAL A 140 17.74 -5.87 -11.18
C VAL A 140 16.40 -5.95 -11.91
N ILE A 141 15.54 -4.93 -11.80
CA ILE A 141 14.23 -4.92 -12.45
C ILE A 141 14.34 -4.92 -13.98
N SER A 142 15.37 -4.28 -14.53
CA SER A 142 15.63 -4.24 -15.98
C SER A 142 16.13 -5.57 -16.53
N SER A 143 16.76 -6.41 -15.68
CA SER A 143 17.18 -7.77 -16.04
C SER A 143 16.05 -8.80 -15.97
N MET A 144 14.87 -8.42 -15.48
CA MET A 144 13.71 -9.31 -15.39
C MET A 144 12.96 -9.38 -16.72
N THR A 145 12.38 -10.54 -17.00
CA THR A 145 11.53 -10.76 -18.17
C THR A 145 10.14 -10.13 -17.97
N LYS A 146 9.40 -9.96 -19.09
CA LYS A 146 8.00 -9.50 -19.05
C LYS A 146 7.11 -10.43 -18.22
N ASP A 147 7.37 -11.74 -18.27
CA ASP A 147 6.60 -12.72 -17.50
C ASP A 147 6.87 -12.61 -15.99
N GLU A 148 8.09 -12.28 -15.60
CA GLU A 148 8.42 -11.98 -14.19
C GLU A 148 7.72 -10.70 -13.71
N HIS A 149 7.69 -9.64 -14.54
CA HIS A 149 6.93 -8.42 -14.22
C HIS A 149 5.43 -8.72 -14.06
N ASN A 150 4.85 -9.51 -14.97
CA ASN A 150 3.46 -9.94 -14.88
C ASN A 150 3.22 -10.77 -13.62
N ARG A 151 4.11 -11.71 -13.31
CA ARG A 151 4.00 -12.57 -12.12
C ARG A 151 4.02 -11.76 -10.83
N LEU A 152 4.83 -10.72 -10.71
CA LEU A 152 4.81 -9.82 -9.54
C LEU A 152 3.42 -9.23 -9.32
N PHE A 153 2.81 -8.66 -10.36
CA PHE A 153 1.48 -8.04 -10.26
C PHE A 153 0.36 -9.07 -10.06
N ASP A 154 0.34 -10.13 -10.87
CA ASP A 154 -0.69 -11.16 -10.80
C ASP A 154 -0.67 -11.90 -9.45
N SER A 155 0.49 -12.00 -8.81
CA SER A 155 0.60 -12.57 -7.46
C SER A 155 -0.11 -11.71 -6.42
N VAL A 156 -0.03 -10.38 -6.52
CA VAL A 156 -0.80 -9.46 -5.64
C VAL A 156 -2.29 -9.58 -5.92
N VAL A 157 -2.70 -9.57 -7.20
CA VAL A 157 -4.11 -9.71 -7.61
C VAL A 157 -4.73 -11.00 -7.09
N ASN A 158 -3.99 -12.11 -7.15
CA ASN A 158 -4.48 -13.43 -6.75
C ASN A 158 -4.08 -13.83 -5.32
N ASN A 159 -3.48 -12.92 -4.55
CA ASN A 159 -3.02 -13.14 -3.18
C ASN A 159 -2.07 -14.36 -3.02
N LYS A 160 -1.15 -14.56 -3.98
CA LYS A 160 -0.19 -15.67 -4.02
C LYS A 160 1.20 -15.28 -3.53
N PHE A 161 1.43 -15.43 -2.23
CA PHE A 161 2.69 -15.08 -1.57
C PHE A 161 3.93 -15.74 -2.19
N ASP A 162 3.91 -17.06 -2.39
CA ASP A 162 5.10 -17.80 -2.85
C ASP A 162 5.45 -17.45 -4.31
N ASP A 163 4.45 -17.21 -5.16
CA ASP A 163 4.66 -16.75 -6.53
C ASP A 163 5.31 -15.35 -6.54
N PHE A 164 4.85 -14.44 -5.68
CA PHE A 164 5.43 -13.10 -5.56
C PHE A 164 6.89 -13.17 -5.12
N TRP A 165 7.17 -13.87 -4.01
CA TRP A 165 8.52 -13.94 -3.44
C TRP A 165 9.49 -14.79 -4.26
N SER A 166 9.00 -15.68 -5.13
CA SER A 166 9.85 -16.38 -6.10
C SER A 166 10.60 -15.41 -7.03
N VAL A 167 10.01 -14.25 -7.31
CA VAL A 167 10.60 -13.18 -8.14
C VAL A 167 11.15 -12.05 -7.26
N ASN A 168 10.37 -11.55 -6.31
CA ASN A 168 10.70 -10.37 -5.50
C ASN A 168 11.96 -10.54 -4.65
N LYS A 169 12.35 -11.78 -4.30
CA LYS A 169 13.60 -12.04 -3.57
C LYS A 169 14.83 -11.45 -4.26
N ARG A 170 14.86 -11.43 -5.60
CA ARG A 170 15.97 -10.82 -6.39
C ARG A 170 16.10 -9.32 -6.11
N LEU A 171 14.99 -8.64 -5.83
CA LEU A 171 14.94 -7.20 -5.53
C LEU A 171 15.28 -6.89 -4.06
N MET A 172 15.40 -7.88 -3.18
CA MET A 172 15.68 -7.68 -1.75
C MET A 172 17.03 -8.25 -1.32
N HIS A 173 17.43 -9.33 -1.99
CA HIS A 173 18.64 -10.10 -1.72
C HIS A 173 19.33 -10.38 -3.06
N ASP A 174 20.05 -9.37 -3.56
CA ASP A 174 21.01 -9.57 -4.62
C ASP A 174 22.39 -9.76 -3.97
N GLU A 175 23.01 -10.93 -4.20
CA GLU A 175 24.35 -11.24 -3.70
C GLU A 175 25.43 -10.38 -4.38
N THR A 176 25.14 -9.86 -5.57
CA THR A 176 26.05 -9.06 -6.38
C THR A 176 25.87 -7.56 -6.17
N ASN A 177 24.64 -7.11 -5.92
CA ASN A 177 24.31 -5.69 -5.77
C ASN A 177 23.78 -5.37 -4.37
N LYS A 178 24.60 -4.67 -3.58
CA LYS A 178 24.13 -4.12 -2.29
C LYS A 178 23.10 -3.02 -2.53
N ILE A 179 22.07 -3.00 -1.69
CA ILE A 179 21.08 -1.91 -1.65
C ILE A 179 21.81 -0.58 -1.37
N SER A 180 21.72 0.36 -2.30
CA SER A 180 22.36 1.69 -2.20
C SER A 180 21.55 2.65 -1.33
N TYR A 181 20.23 2.72 -1.57
CA TYR A 181 19.30 3.53 -0.80
C TYR A 181 18.02 2.75 -0.48
N ILE A 182 17.42 3.09 0.67
CA ILE A 182 16.19 2.48 1.16
C ILE A 182 14.98 3.17 0.52
N PRO A 183 14.09 2.44 -0.18
CA PRO A 183 12.81 2.98 -0.64
C PRO A 183 11.86 3.16 0.55
N ILE A 184 11.72 4.38 1.03
CA ILE A 184 10.91 4.72 2.20
C ILE A 184 10.15 6.03 1.98
N ARG A 185 8.87 6.04 2.35
CA ARG A 185 7.97 7.19 2.27
C ARG A 185 7.41 7.50 3.65
N PHE A 186 7.53 8.76 4.07
CA PHE A 186 7.02 9.25 5.33
C PHE A 186 5.73 10.02 5.11
N TYR A 187 4.67 9.63 5.80
CA TYR A 187 3.33 10.18 5.67
C TYR A 187 2.94 10.91 6.96
N GLU A 188 2.43 12.13 6.81
CA GLU A 188 1.69 12.85 7.84
C GLU A 188 0.28 13.10 7.30
N PRO A 189 -0.81 12.78 8.03
CA PRO A 189 -2.17 12.98 7.54
C PRO A 189 -2.39 14.42 7.03
N GLY A 190 -3.01 14.55 5.86
CA GLY A 190 -3.28 15.84 5.22
C GLY A 190 -2.09 16.46 4.47
N SER A 191 -0.91 15.86 4.47
CA SER A 191 0.26 16.33 3.72
C SER A 191 0.74 15.32 2.67
N PRO A 192 1.36 15.78 1.56
CA PRO A 192 2.09 14.88 0.67
C PRO A 192 3.19 14.13 1.43
N PHE A 193 3.46 12.89 1.02
CA PHE A 193 4.54 12.12 1.63
C PHE A 193 5.91 12.76 1.33
N LYS A 194 6.85 12.55 2.25
CA LYS A 194 8.26 12.94 2.08
C LYS A 194 9.09 11.71 1.75
N GLN A 195 9.97 11.84 0.77
CA GLN A 195 10.91 10.81 0.36
C GLN A 195 12.28 11.46 0.16
N VAL A 196 13.28 10.96 0.87
CA VAL A 196 14.68 11.44 0.81
C VAL A 196 15.62 10.25 0.66
N LEU A 197 16.85 10.48 0.24
CA LEU A 197 17.85 9.42 0.10
C LEU A 197 18.31 8.92 1.49
N ILE A 198 17.90 7.72 1.86
CA ILE A 198 18.29 7.06 3.10
C ILE A 198 19.29 5.94 2.78
N SER A 199 20.50 6.04 3.29
CA SER A 199 21.51 4.98 3.19
C SER A 199 21.18 3.84 4.15
N PRO A 200 21.50 2.57 3.84
CA PRO A 200 21.27 1.43 4.71
C PRO A 200 22.15 1.42 5.98
N SER A 201 23.29 2.11 5.91
CA SER A 201 24.26 2.27 7.01
C SER A 201 24.59 3.75 7.22
N ASN A 202 25.02 4.07 8.43
CA ASN A 202 25.54 5.38 8.83
C ASN A 202 27.00 5.53 8.38
N GLU A 203 27.60 6.71 8.62
CA GLU A 203 29.00 7.00 8.25
C GLU A 203 30.03 6.13 9.00
N ASP A 204 29.66 5.62 10.18
CA ASP A 204 30.47 4.72 11.01
C ASP A 204 30.24 3.23 10.68
N ASP A 205 29.64 2.93 9.53
CA ASP A 205 29.21 1.59 9.09
C ASP A 205 28.16 0.90 9.98
N SER A 206 27.66 1.56 11.04
CA SER A 206 26.56 1.03 11.84
C SER A 206 25.25 1.01 11.03
N PRO A 207 24.32 0.06 11.30
CA PRO A 207 23.04 0.04 10.61
C PRO A 207 22.24 1.33 10.82
N CYS A 208 21.76 1.94 9.74
CA CYS A 208 20.85 3.07 9.83
C CYS A 208 19.53 2.61 10.47
N THR A 209 19.07 3.32 11.50
CA THR A 209 17.81 3.01 12.19
C THR A 209 16.64 3.83 11.64
N LEU A 210 15.42 3.41 11.98
CA LEU A 210 14.20 4.15 11.64
C LEU A 210 14.25 5.59 12.18
N GLU A 211 14.78 5.80 13.39
CA GLU A 211 14.99 7.13 13.95
C GLU A 211 15.91 7.98 13.07
N ASN A 212 17.07 7.43 12.65
CA ASN A 212 18.00 8.15 11.79
C ASN A 212 17.32 8.56 10.47
N ALA A 213 16.54 7.65 9.88
CA ALA A 213 15.83 7.89 8.64
C ALA A 213 14.75 8.99 8.78
N ILE A 214 13.97 8.96 9.86
CA ILE A 214 12.95 9.99 10.13
C ILE A 214 13.61 11.35 10.36
N ARG A 215 14.65 11.42 11.20
CA ARG A 215 15.37 12.68 11.46
C ARG A 215 16.04 13.25 10.20
N LYS A 216 16.46 12.39 9.27
CA LYS A 216 16.98 12.84 7.97
C LYS A 216 15.89 13.44 7.08
N ALA A 217 14.69 12.85 7.07
CA ALA A 217 13.55 13.37 6.30
C ALA A 217 12.90 14.60 6.95
N LEU A 218 12.94 14.66 8.28
CA LEU A 218 12.24 15.62 9.13
C LEU A 218 13.16 16.07 10.27
N PRO A 219 14.12 16.98 10.03
CA PRO A 219 15.15 17.32 11.03
C PRO A 219 14.59 17.96 12.31
N THR A 220 13.45 18.65 12.22
CA THR A 220 12.85 19.40 13.33
C THR A 220 11.71 18.66 14.02
N ILE A 221 11.46 17.39 13.68
CA ILE A 221 10.36 16.63 14.30
C ILE A 221 10.69 16.27 15.75
N ASP A 222 9.74 16.54 16.65
CA ASP A 222 9.74 16.00 17.99
C ASP A 222 9.07 14.62 17.99
N LEU A 223 9.86 13.56 17.88
CA LEU A 223 9.37 12.17 17.83
C LEU A 223 8.60 11.74 19.09
N SER A 224 8.77 12.43 20.24
CA SER A 224 8.04 12.08 21.45
C SER A 224 6.54 12.36 21.34
N SER A 225 6.17 13.26 20.43
CA SER A 225 4.79 13.63 20.12
C SER A 225 4.15 12.75 19.03
N TYR A 226 4.84 11.71 18.54
CA TYR A 226 4.39 10.91 17.41
C TYR A 226 4.43 9.40 17.69
N THR A 227 3.41 8.71 17.19
CA THR A 227 3.40 7.26 16.99
C THR A 227 3.86 6.94 15.57
N VAL A 228 4.87 6.06 15.45
CA VAL A 228 5.43 5.63 14.15
C VAL A 228 4.83 4.29 13.76
N ILE A 229 4.04 4.28 12.69
CA ILE A 229 3.22 3.13 12.28
C ILE A 229 3.64 2.64 10.90
N SER A 230 3.72 1.32 10.74
CA SER A 230 3.82 0.67 9.43
C SER A 230 3.13 -0.70 9.51
N GLN A 231 2.45 -1.12 8.44
CA GLN A 231 1.74 -2.41 8.40
C GLN A 231 0.74 -2.59 9.57
N GLY A 232 0.17 -1.51 10.09
CA GLY A 232 -0.75 -1.53 11.23
C GLY A 232 -0.12 -1.75 12.60
N ILE A 233 1.22 -1.72 12.72
CA ILE A 233 1.92 -1.87 14.00
C ILE A 233 2.81 -0.67 14.32
N ASN A 234 3.05 -0.45 15.61
CA ASN A 234 4.04 0.51 16.07
C ASN A 234 5.44 -0.06 15.84
N VAL A 235 6.26 0.64 15.06
CA VAL A 235 7.62 0.20 14.75
C VAL A 235 8.62 0.84 15.72
N PRO A 236 9.45 0.05 16.44
CA PRO A 236 10.49 0.61 17.29
C PRO A 236 11.47 1.49 16.51
N LEU A 237 11.82 2.64 17.08
CA LEU A 237 12.69 3.64 16.45
C LEU A 237 14.11 3.12 16.17
N ASN A 238 14.59 2.15 16.96
CA ASN A 238 15.89 1.50 16.78
C ASN A 238 15.89 0.40 15.70
N THR A 239 14.76 0.14 15.01
CA THR A 239 14.68 -0.90 13.98
C THR A 239 15.58 -0.55 12.78
N PRO A 240 16.50 -1.43 12.35
CA PRO A 240 17.35 -1.16 11.17
C PRO A 240 16.53 -1.06 9.88
N VAL A 241 16.68 0.05 9.13
CA VAL A 241 15.87 0.28 7.92
C VAL A 241 16.17 -0.71 6.80
N ILE A 242 17.38 -1.27 6.76
CA ILE A 242 17.73 -2.34 5.81
C ILE A 242 16.94 -3.63 6.08
N TRP A 243 16.67 -3.93 7.35
CA TRP A 243 15.83 -5.06 7.74
C TRP A 243 14.37 -4.77 7.38
N MET A 244 13.89 -3.55 7.63
CA MET A 244 12.55 -3.12 7.23
C MET A 244 12.36 -3.22 5.71
N ALA A 245 13.37 -2.85 4.91
CA ALA A 245 13.27 -2.88 3.46
C ALA A 245 13.05 -4.30 2.92
N ARG A 246 13.69 -5.29 3.56
CA ARG A 246 13.60 -6.70 3.18
C ARG A 246 12.33 -7.38 3.67
N ASN A 247 11.81 -6.95 4.83
CA ASN A 247 10.78 -7.68 5.53
C ASN A 247 9.46 -6.93 5.70
N LEU A 248 9.46 -5.60 5.83
CA LEU A 248 8.27 -4.75 6.06
C LEU A 248 7.77 -3.98 4.84
N SER A 249 8.52 -3.96 3.73
CA SER A 249 8.07 -3.31 2.49
C SER A 249 6.76 -3.90 1.99
N TYR A 250 5.92 -3.04 1.42
CA TYR A 250 4.75 -3.47 0.67
C TYR A 250 5.20 -4.13 -0.65
N PRO A 251 4.30 -4.82 -1.38
CA PRO A 251 4.64 -5.48 -2.64
C PRO A 251 5.20 -4.53 -3.71
N ASP A 252 4.93 -3.23 -3.60
CA ASP A 252 5.50 -2.18 -4.45
C ASP A 252 6.98 -1.85 -4.12
N ASN A 253 7.57 -2.55 -3.15
CA ASN A 253 8.94 -2.44 -2.67
C ASN A 253 9.24 -1.15 -1.88
N PHE A 254 8.23 -0.41 -1.43
CA PHE A 254 8.38 0.72 -0.52
C PHE A 254 8.03 0.35 0.91
N ILE A 255 8.78 0.91 1.86
CA ILE A 255 8.35 1.03 3.25
C ILE A 255 7.47 2.27 3.35
N HIS A 256 6.23 2.10 3.80
CA HIS A 256 5.34 3.21 4.12
C HIS A 256 5.32 3.44 5.63
N ILE A 257 5.77 4.61 6.07
CA ILE A 257 5.82 5.02 7.47
C ILE A 257 4.81 6.12 7.70
N LEU A 258 3.80 5.86 8.51
CA LEU A 258 2.88 6.86 9.00
C LEU A 258 3.40 7.46 10.31
N LEU A 259 3.54 8.78 10.32
CA LEU A 259 3.84 9.58 11.50
C LEU A 259 2.52 10.18 11.97
N ARG A 260 1.93 9.60 13.02
CA ARG A 260 0.69 10.08 13.59
C ARG A 260 0.97 10.81 14.88
N LYS A 261 0.50 12.05 15.00
CA LYS A 261 0.61 12.80 16.25
C LYS A 261 -0.18 12.10 17.35
N SER A 262 0.48 11.88 18.50
CA SER A 262 -0.11 11.27 19.69
C SER A 262 -0.99 12.25 20.47
#